data_AF-A0A8X6YNC1-F1
#
_entry.id   AF-A0A8X6YNC1-F1
#
_cell.length_a   1.000
_cell.length_b   1.000
_cell.length_c   1.000
_cell.angle_alpha   90.00
_cell.angle_beta   90.00
_cell.angle_gamma   90.00
#
_symmetry.space_group_name_H-M   'P 1'
#
loop_
_entity.id
_entity.type
_entity.pdbx_description
1 polymer ?
#
loop_
_entity_poly.entity_id
_entity_poly.type
_entity_poly.pdbx_seq_one_letter_code
_entity_poly.pdbx_strand_id
1 'polypeptide(L)'
;MVLGLIWNLKDDCLSCNINCQKIEGKAITKRSLLSIANHIFDLIGFTAPVTLKPKLILQVIWKLKLKWDENLPENILNQVKQWLEQLPILAGIKIPRCLNLSSNGIKQITLHVFCDAHKKAYAACVFLRIEYEENVFEKLIQAKARVAPLKDISIPRLELLSCTLGTRLAASVKNDLNLPDVCIYYLTDSMTALAWIQRTRDWGVFVFNKVKEIRNLSNVSSWEHVPSEKNFADILSRGCSAQQLIYLRWWEGPSWLSENPVQCPRSKQVPDEEAINLELRKSVLVNTAKRIEEFNWHCKYFSS
;
A
#
# COMPACT_ATOMS: atom_id res chain seq x y z
N MET A 1 17.20 -15.97 16.29
CA MET A 1 16.25 -14.85 16.04
C MET A 1 16.82 -14.04 14.90
N VAL A 2 16.11 -13.92 13.78
CA VAL A 2 16.51 -13.03 12.68
C VAL A 2 15.66 -11.79 12.84
N LEU A 3 16.26 -10.68 13.31
CA LEU A 3 15.65 -9.34 13.36
C LEU A 3 14.13 -9.37 13.66
N GLY A 4 13.70 -9.82 14.86
CA GLY A 4 12.29 -9.76 15.28
C GLY A 4 11.36 -10.91 14.83
N LEU A 5 11.75 -11.71 13.84
CA LEU A 5 11.05 -12.96 13.47
C LEU A 5 11.64 -14.17 14.22
N ILE A 6 10.75 -15.07 14.62
CA ILE A 6 11.07 -16.37 15.20
C ILE A 6 11.02 -17.39 14.06
N TRP A 7 12.11 -18.13 13.89
CA TRP A 7 12.17 -19.25 12.96
C TRP A 7 12.03 -20.56 13.72
N ASN A 8 11.00 -21.32 13.41
CA ASN A 8 10.82 -22.68 13.87
C ASN A 8 11.49 -23.64 12.88
N LEU A 9 12.60 -24.25 13.30
CA LEU A 9 13.38 -25.19 12.48
C LEU A 9 12.65 -26.49 12.17
N LYS A 10 11.75 -26.94 13.06
CA LYS A 10 11.04 -28.21 12.90
C LYS A 10 9.98 -28.13 11.80
N ASP A 11 9.19 -27.05 11.83
CA ASP A 11 8.09 -26.82 10.88
C ASP A 11 8.52 -25.98 9.67
N ASP A 12 9.78 -25.53 9.62
CA ASP A 12 10.32 -24.52 8.70
C ASP A 12 9.41 -23.29 8.49
N CYS A 13 8.91 -22.74 9.60
CA CYS A 13 7.99 -21.61 9.61
C CYS A 13 8.57 -20.37 10.30
N LEU A 14 8.17 -19.19 9.84
CA LEU A 14 8.41 -17.89 10.46
C LEU A 14 7.18 -17.43 11.25
N SER A 15 7.39 -16.78 12.39
CA SER A 15 6.34 -16.10 13.16
C SER A 15 6.86 -14.80 13.78
N CYS A 16 5.96 -13.90 14.17
CA CYS A 16 6.34 -12.66 14.84
C CYS A 16 6.60 -12.90 16.33
N ASN A 17 7.66 -12.30 16.88
CA ASN A 17 7.87 -12.28 18.32
C ASN A 17 6.94 -11.28 19.00
N ILE A 18 5.83 -11.76 19.56
CA ILE A 18 4.83 -10.93 20.23
C ILE A 18 4.88 -11.25 21.73
N ASN A 19 5.61 -10.43 22.49
CA ASN A 19 5.70 -10.57 23.94
C ASN A 19 4.60 -9.75 24.63
N CYS A 20 3.49 -10.43 24.97
CA CYS A 20 2.35 -9.82 25.65
C CYS A 20 2.63 -9.42 27.11
N GLN A 21 3.60 -10.06 27.77
CA GLN A 21 3.90 -9.84 29.20
C GLN A 21 4.48 -8.46 29.48
N LYS A 22 5.11 -7.81 28.50
CA LYS A 22 5.65 -6.44 28.67
C LYS A 22 4.58 -5.36 28.88
N ILE A 23 3.32 -5.71 28.64
CA ILE A 23 2.17 -4.80 28.61
C ILE A 23 1.36 -4.89 29.93
N GLU A 24 1.44 -6.02 30.63
CA GLU A 24 0.67 -6.25 31.85
C GLU A 24 1.08 -5.29 32.98
N GLY A 25 0.08 -4.71 33.64
CA GLY A 25 0.25 -3.85 34.82
C GLY A 25 0.76 -2.42 34.56
N LYS A 26 1.05 -2.03 33.30
CA LYS A 26 1.53 -0.67 32.98
C LYS A 26 0.41 0.25 32.52
N ALA A 27 0.52 1.53 32.88
CA ALA A 27 -0.37 2.56 32.35
C ALA A 27 -0.26 2.64 30.82
N ILE A 28 -1.41 2.67 30.16
CA ILE A 28 -1.47 2.83 28.69
C ILE A 28 -1.38 4.32 28.38
N THR A 29 -0.23 4.72 27.85
CA THR A 29 0.09 6.08 27.43
C THR A 29 0.44 6.10 25.95
N LYS A 30 0.60 7.29 25.39
CA LYS A 30 1.11 7.47 24.03
C LYS A 30 2.47 6.79 23.83
N ARG A 31 3.37 6.92 24.81
CA ARG A 31 4.71 6.30 24.78
C ARG A 31 4.62 4.79 24.78
N SER A 32 3.82 4.20 25.68
CA SER A 32 3.72 2.73 25.75
C SER A 32 3.06 2.15 24.50
N LEU A 33 1.99 2.77 23.98
CA LEU A 33 1.37 2.34 22.72
C LEU A 33 2.36 2.37 21.54
N LEU A 34 3.15 3.45 21.40
CA LEU A 34 4.17 3.54 20.35
C LEU A 34 5.24 2.45 20.52
N SER A 35 5.67 2.20 21.75
CA SER A 35 6.65 1.14 22.05
C SER A 35 6.11 -0.24 21.67
N ILE A 36 4.85 -0.53 22.00
CA ILE A 36 4.23 -1.83 21.72
C ILE A 36 4.03 -2.01 20.22
N ALA A 37 3.50 -0.99 19.53
CA ALA A 37 3.27 -1.04 18.09
C ALA A 37 4.55 -1.27 17.28
N ASN A 38 5.69 -0.71 17.73
CA ASN A 38 6.99 -0.91 17.08
C ASN A 38 7.72 -2.18 17.57
N HIS A 39 7.26 -2.83 18.65
CA HIS A 39 7.84 -4.09 19.11
C HIS A 39 7.49 -5.25 18.19
N ILE A 40 6.31 -5.20 17.56
CA ILE A 40 5.88 -6.17 16.56
C ILE A 40 6.64 -5.89 15.28
N PHE A 41 7.77 -6.57 15.13
CA PHE A 41 8.65 -6.39 13.99
C PHE A 41 8.42 -7.49 12.96
N ASP A 42 7.73 -7.10 11.89
CA ASP A 42 7.32 -7.98 10.80
C ASP A 42 7.94 -7.50 9.49
N LEU A 43 8.92 -8.25 8.98
CA LEU A 43 9.64 -7.94 7.75
C LEU A 43 8.80 -8.24 6.49
N ILE A 44 7.95 -9.26 6.57
CA ILE A 44 7.10 -9.72 5.47
C ILE A 44 5.83 -8.88 5.41
N GLY A 45 5.29 -8.47 6.57
CA GLY A 45 4.07 -7.68 6.67
C GLY A 45 2.79 -8.51 6.72
N PHE A 46 2.84 -9.80 7.06
CA PHE A 46 1.64 -10.62 7.22
C PHE A 46 0.74 -10.17 8.39
N THR A 47 1.30 -9.50 9.40
CA THR A 47 0.57 -8.89 10.51
C THR A 47 0.13 -7.45 10.23
N ALA A 48 0.53 -6.87 9.10
CA ALA A 48 0.27 -5.47 8.77
C ALA A 48 -1.21 -5.05 8.82
N PRO A 49 -2.19 -5.88 8.43
CA PRO A 49 -3.61 -5.53 8.57
C PRO A 49 -4.02 -5.26 10.03
N VAL A 50 -3.49 -6.03 10.98
CA VAL A 50 -3.83 -5.88 12.40
C VAL A 50 -2.97 -4.80 13.07
N THR A 51 -1.71 -4.66 12.66
CA THR A 51 -0.79 -3.63 13.18
C THR A 51 -1.01 -2.24 12.57
N LEU A 52 -1.92 -2.10 11.60
CA LEU A 52 -2.37 -0.80 11.11
C LEU A 52 -3.19 -0.05 12.18
N LYS A 53 -4.07 -0.75 12.91
CA LYS A 53 -4.95 -0.15 13.94
C LYS A 53 -4.21 0.71 14.98
N PRO A 54 -3.13 0.25 15.64
CA PRO A 54 -2.40 1.09 16.59
C PRO A 54 -1.74 2.31 15.93
N LYS A 55 -1.32 2.22 14.66
CA LYS A 55 -0.76 3.37 13.92
C LYS A 55 -1.82 4.44 13.65
N LEU A 56 -3.05 4.02 13.35
CA LEU A 56 -4.20 4.92 13.20
C LEU A 56 -4.56 5.58 14.54
N ILE A 57 -4.60 4.80 15.62
CA ILE A 57 -4.87 5.32 16.98
C ILE A 57 -3.79 6.34 17.37
N LEU A 58 -2.52 6.02 17.14
CA LEU A 58 -1.41 6.94 17.38
C LEU A 58 -1.62 8.25 16.61
N GLN A 59 -2.00 8.20 15.32
CA GLN A 59 -2.29 9.40 14.54
C GLN A 59 -3.38 10.27 15.18
N VAL A 60 -4.43 9.66 15.74
CA VAL A 60 -5.49 10.39 16.48
C VAL A 60 -4.92 11.03 17.75
N ILE A 61 -4.14 10.29 18.54
CA ILE A 61 -3.48 10.81 19.74
C ILE A 61 -2.57 12.01 19.42
N TRP A 62 -1.84 11.96 18.31
CA TRP A 62 -1.00 13.07 17.85
C TRP A 62 -1.82 14.32 17.53
N LYS A 63 -3.01 14.18 16.93
CA LYS A 63 -3.93 15.29 16.65
C LYS A 63 -4.46 15.95 17.93
N LEU A 64 -4.64 15.16 18.99
CA LEU A 64 -5.07 15.64 20.32
C LEU A 64 -3.96 16.39 21.09
N LYS A 65 -2.72 16.40 20.58
CA LYS A 65 -1.56 17.07 21.22
C LYS A 65 -1.27 16.63 22.66
N LEU A 66 -1.63 15.40 23.01
CA LEU A 66 -1.32 14.81 24.32
C LEU A 66 0.19 14.65 24.54
N LYS A 67 0.63 14.83 25.79
CA LYS A 67 2.02 14.56 26.22
C LYS A 67 2.31 13.05 26.19
N TRP A 68 3.58 12.69 26.28
CA TRP A 68 4.04 11.30 26.14
C TRP A 68 3.45 10.34 27.17
N ASP A 69 3.36 10.79 28.42
CA ASP A 69 3.02 9.97 29.58
C ASP A 69 1.68 10.41 30.21
N GLU A 70 0.85 11.11 29.43
CA GLU A 70 -0.49 11.56 29.82
C GLU A 70 -1.52 10.44 29.65
N ASN A 71 -2.56 10.47 30.49
CA ASN A 71 -3.67 9.52 30.42
C ASN A 71 -4.43 9.68 29.10
N LEU A 72 -4.73 8.56 28.44
CA LEU A 72 -5.51 8.56 27.22
C LEU A 72 -7.01 8.75 27.54
N PRO A 73 -7.75 9.50 26.70
CA PRO A 73 -9.21 9.52 26.75
C PRO A 73 -9.79 8.11 26.72
N GLU A 74 -10.89 7.89 27.45
CA GLU A 74 -11.46 6.56 27.68
C GLU A 74 -11.81 5.84 26.37
N ASN A 75 -12.33 6.56 25.38
CA ASN A 75 -12.65 6.01 24.06
C ASN A 75 -11.41 5.44 23.33
N ILE A 76 -10.28 6.15 23.38
CA ILE A 76 -9.01 5.73 22.78
C ILE A 76 -8.44 4.55 23.56
N LEU A 77 -8.47 4.62 24.89
CA LEU A 77 -8.00 3.57 25.78
C LEU A 77 -8.74 2.26 25.53
N ASN A 78 -10.05 2.30 25.34
CA ASN A 78 -10.85 1.11 24.99
C ASN A 78 -10.46 0.53 23.62
N GLN A 79 -10.21 1.37 22.61
CA GLN A 79 -9.74 0.89 21.29
C GLN A 79 -8.35 0.24 21.38
N VAL A 80 -7.47 0.76 22.24
CA VAL A 80 -6.15 0.16 22.48
C VAL A 80 -6.29 -1.17 23.18
N LYS A 81 -7.09 -1.27 24.25
CA LYS A 81 -7.34 -2.55 24.96
C LYS A 81 -7.88 -3.63 24.02
N GLN A 82 -8.89 -3.29 23.22
CA GLN A 82 -9.44 -4.21 22.20
C GLN A 82 -8.39 -4.68 21.19
N TRP A 83 -7.41 -3.85 20.85
CA TRP A 83 -6.32 -4.26 19.98
C TRP A 83 -5.28 -5.12 20.70
N LEU A 84 -4.97 -4.83 21.97
CA LEU A 84 -4.05 -5.61 22.79
C LEU A 84 -4.54 -7.06 22.98
N GLU A 85 -5.85 -7.26 23.13
CA GLU A 85 -6.48 -8.59 23.19
C GLU A 85 -6.26 -9.45 21.93
N GLN A 86 -5.89 -8.83 20.81
CA GLN A 86 -5.63 -9.51 19.54
C GLN A 86 -4.19 -10.05 19.44
N LEU A 87 -3.27 -9.55 20.28
CA LEU A 87 -1.85 -9.87 20.19
C LEU A 87 -1.52 -11.35 20.43
N PRO A 88 -2.12 -12.04 21.41
CA PRO A 88 -1.89 -13.48 21.60
C PRO A 88 -2.29 -14.32 20.38
N ILE A 89 -3.34 -13.89 19.67
CA ILE A 89 -3.86 -14.58 18.49
C ILE A 89 -2.88 -14.42 17.32
N LEU A 90 -2.33 -13.21 17.13
CA LEU A 90 -1.29 -12.98 16.12
C LEU A 90 -0.03 -13.81 16.36
N ALA A 91 0.32 -14.09 17.62
CA ALA A 91 1.51 -14.88 17.96
C ALA A 91 1.42 -16.33 17.45
N GLY A 92 0.20 -16.83 17.21
CA GLY A 92 -0.05 -18.16 16.67
C GLY A 92 0.13 -18.29 15.16
N ILE A 93 0.28 -17.18 14.41
CA ILE A 93 0.43 -17.22 12.96
C ILE A 93 1.81 -17.77 12.59
N LYS A 94 1.81 -18.77 11.70
CA LYS A 94 3.01 -19.42 11.15
C LYS A 94 3.01 -19.28 9.63
N ILE A 95 4.08 -18.74 9.08
CA ILE A 95 4.27 -18.55 7.64
C ILE A 95 5.36 -19.50 7.15
N PRO A 96 5.11 -20.39 6.17
CA PRO A 96 6.15 -21.24 5.59
C PRO A 96 7.29 -20.40 5.01
N ARG A 97 8.54 -20.68 5.42
CA ARG A 97 9.71 -19.88 5.01
C ARG A 97 10.15 -20.18 3.57
N CYS A 98 10.15 -21.45 3.19
CA CYS A 98 10.72 -21.87 1.91
C CYS A 98 9.83 -21.45 0.73
N LEU A 99 10.43 -20.86 -0.31
CA LEU A 99 9.72 -20.44 -1.53
C LEU A 99 9.79 -21.48 -2.66
N ASN A 100 10.60 -22.55 -2.53
CA ASN A 100 10.77 -23.61 -3.54
C ASN A 100 11.15 -23.10 -4.94
N LEU A 101 11.93 -22.01 -5.05
CA LEU A 101 12.32 -21.41 -6.33
C LEU A 101 13.30 -22.28 -7.16
N SER A 102 13.94 -23.28 -6.57
CA SER A 102 14.96 -24.14 -7.21
C SER A 102 14.46 -25.53 -7.58
N SER A 103 13.16 -25.78 -7.47
CA SER A 103 12.58 -27.10 -7.74
C SER A 103 12.50 -27.38 -9.25
N ASN A 104 12.79 -28.62 -9.65
CA ASN A 104 12.60 -29.06 -11.03
C ASN A 104 11.10 -28.99 -11.42
N GLY A 105 10.82 -28.71 -12.69
CA GLY A 105 9.44 -28.69 -13.22
C GLY A 105 8.70 -27.36 -13.07
N ILE A 106 9.38 -26.26 -12.75
CA ILE A 106 8.79 -24.92 -12.79
C ILE A 106 8.58 -24.51 -14.25
N LYS A 107 7.32 -24.26 -14.62
CA LYS A 107 6.93 -23.71 -15.93
C LYS A 107 7.03 -22.19 -15.96
N GLN A 108 6.55 -21.53 -14.90
CA GLN A 108 6.48 -20.08 -14.86
C GLN A 108 6.53 -19.53 -13.43
N ILE A 109 7.18 -18.39 -13.27
CA ILE A 109 7.16 -17.59 -12.04
C ILE A 109 6.58 -16.23 -12.38
N THR A 110 5.62 -15.76 -11.58
CA THR A 110 5.01 -14.43 -11.73
C THR A 110 4.87 -13.74 -10.38
N LEU A 111 4.92 -12.41 -10.38
CA LEU A 111 4.60 -11.58 -9.22
C LEU A 111 3.26 -10.89 -9.43
N HIS A 112 2.39 -10.91 -8.42
CA HIS A 112 1.09 -10.28 -8.43
C HIS A 112 1.02 -9.26 -7.30
N VAL A 113 0.86 -7.99 -7.68
CA VAL A 113 0.95 -6.84 -6.78
C VAL A 113 -0.42 -6.23 -6.65
N PHE A 114 -1.01 -6.32 -5.46
CA PHE A 114 -2.30 -5.69 -5.16
C PHE A 114 -2.05 -4.34 -4.52
N CYS A 115 -2.75 -3.31 -5.00
CA CYS A 115 -2.67 -1.95 -4.51
C CYS A 115 -4.07 -1.49 -4.12
N ASP A 116 -4.21 -0.96 -2.91
CA ASP A 116 -5.48 -0.44 -2.44
C ASP A 116 -5.29 0.79 -1.55
N ALA A 117 -6.27 1.68 -1.52
CA ALA A 117 -6.28 2.79 -0.61
C ALA A 117 -7.66 3.10 -0.04
N HIS A 118 -7.66 3.38 1.25
CA HIS A 118 -8.81 3.89 1.97
C HIS A 118 -8.51 5.29 2.54
N LYS A 119 -9.55 6.00 2.98
CA LYS A 119 -9.44 7.37 3.55
C LYS A 119 -8.36 7.54 4.64
N LYS A 120 -8.06 6.48 5.40
CA LYS A 120 -7.16 6.52 6.56
C LYS A 120 -5.78 5.93 6.28
N ALA A 121 -5.63 5.11 5.25
CA ALA A 121 -4.39 4.40 4.96
C ALA A 121 -4.40 3.84 3.54
N TYR A 122 -3.22 3.62 3.00
CA TYR A 122 -3.01 3.03 1.68
C TYR A 122 -1.98 1.93 1.81
N ALA A 123 -2.09 0.91 0.96
CA ALA A 123 -1.34 -0.31 1.13
C ALA A 123 -1.07 -1.05 -0.18
N ALA A 124 -0.06 -1.90 -0.15
CA ALA A 124 0.20 -2.84 -1.22
C ALA A 124 0.76 -4.15 -0.68
N CYS A 125 0.49 -5.25 -1.38
CA CYS A 125 1.07 -6.56 -1.12
C CYS A 125 1.51 -7.25 -2.42
N VAL A 126 2.53 -8.08 -2.30
CA VAL A 126 3.18 -8.80 -3.39
C VAL A 126 3.08 -10.29 -3.11
N PHE A 127 2.39 -10.99 -4.00
CA PHE A 127 2.32 -12.44 -4.03
C PHE A 127 3.25 -12.99 -5.11
N LEU A 128 3.97 -14.05 -4.78
CA LEU A 128 4.70 -14.88 -5.72
C LEU A 128 3.80 -16.04 -6.13
N ARG A 129 3.62 -16.23 -7.43
CA ARG A 129 2.98 -17.40 -8.00
C ARG A 129 4.02 -18.22 -8.75
N ILE A 130 4.07 -19.51 -8.45
CA ILE A 130 4.95 -20.48 -9.10
C ILE A 130 4.07 -21.57 -9.70
N GLU A 131 4.15 -21.71 -11.02
CA GLU A 131 3.45 -22.73 -11.77
C GLU A 131 4.39 -23.90 -12.05
N TYR A 132 3.99 -25.09 -11.62
CA TYR A 132 4.63 -26.37 -11.92
C TYR A 132 3.80 -27.14 -12.95
N GLU A 133 4.25 -28.34 -13.32
CA GLU A 133 3.53 -29.18 -14.27
C GLU A 133 2.10 -29.51 -13.83
N GLU A 134 1.92 -29.86 -12.56
CA GLU A 134 0.64 -30.34 -12.00
C GLU A 134 0.05 -29.41 -10.93
N ASN A 135 0.83 -28.48 -10.39
CA ASN A 135 0.44 -27.69 -9.22
C ASN A 135 0.81 -26.22 -9.37
N VAL A 136 0.03 -25.34 -8.74
CA VAL A 136 0.34 -23.91 -8.59
C VAL A 136 0.52 -23.61 -7.12
N PHE A 137 1.58 -22.88 -6.79
CA PHE A 137 1.81 -22.39 -5.44
C PHE A 137 1.80 -20.87 -5.44
N GLU A 138 1.11 -20.30 -4.45
CA GLU A 138 1.10 -18.87 -4.21
C GLU A 138 1.52 -18.56 -2.78
N LYS A 139 2.33 -17.51 -2.62
CA LYS A 139 2.82 -17.08 -1.30
C LYS A 139 2.93 -15.58 -1.21
N LEU A 140 2.49 -15.03 -0.09
CA LEU A 140 2.80 -13.64 0.26
C LEU A 140 4.31 -13.50 0.47
N ILE A 141 4.94 -12.59 -0.28
CA ILE A 141 6.36 -12.26 -0.13
C ILE A 141 6.54 -11.01 0.71
N GLN A 142 5.76 -9.97 0.41
CA GLN A 142 5.87 -8.71 1.11
C GLN A 142 4.55 -7.93 1.10
N ALA A 143 4.23 -7.29 2.21
CA ALA A 143 3.08 -6.44 2.40
C ALA A 143 3.46 -5.20 3.19
N LYS A 144 2.84 -4.06 2.84
CA LYS A 144 3.07 -2.81 3.54
C LYS A 144 1.82 -1.95 3.54
N ALA A 145 1.42 -1.51 4.73
CA ALA A 145 0.41 -0.48 4.94
C ALA A 145 1.06 0.81 5.43
N ARG A 146 0.56 1.95 4.96
CA ARG A 146 0.96 3.29 5.39
C ARG A 146 -0.27 4.10 5.77
N VAL A 147 -0.18 4.80 6.90
CA VAL A 147 -1.22 5.73 7.33
C VAL A 147 -1.26 6.91 6.35
N ALA A 148 -2.46 7.35 5.98
CA ALA A 148 -2.67 8.50 5.13
C ALA A 148 -2.05 9.76 5.76
N PRO A 149 -1.50 10.69 4.95
CA PRO A 149 -0.96 11.94 5.46
C PRO A 149 -1.99 12.71 6.31
N LEU A 150 -1.51 13.49 7.28
CA LEU A 150 -2.38 14.34 8.10
C LEU A 150 -3.07 15.44 7.28
N LYS A 151 -2.40 15.91 6.23
CA LYS A 151 -2.99 16.82 5.25
C LYS A 151 -3.95 16.02 4.38
N ASP A 152 -5.19 16.48 4.33
CA ASP A 152 -6.21 15.85 3.50
C ASP A 152 -5.76 15.83 2.03
N ILE A 153 -5.77 14.63 1.48
CA ILE A 153 -5.56 14.35 0.08
C ILE A 153 -6.74 13.53 -0.43
N SER A 154 -7.06 13.67 -1.71
CA SER A 154 -8.18 12.96 -2.32
C SER A 154 -7.93 11.45 -2.32
N ILE A 155 -9.02 10.67 -2.31
CA ILE A 155 -8.96 9.21 -2.40
C ILE A 155 -8.18 8.77 -3.66
N PRO A 156 -8.42 9.34 -4.86
CA PRO A 156 -7.61 9.04 -6.04
C PRO A 156 -6.10 9.25 -5.86
N ARG A 157 -5.67 10.30 -5.14
CA ARG A 157 -4.25 10.51 -4.82
C ARG A 157 -3.71 9.45 -3.86
N LEU A 158 -4.52 8.98 -2.91
CA LEU A 158 -4.15 7.86 -2.03
C LEU A 158 -4.03 6.54 -2.81
N GLU A 159 -4.94 6.29 -3.75
CA GLU A 159 -4.88 5.14 -4.67
C GLU A 159 -3.63 5.20 -5.56
N LEU A 160 -3.25 6.37 -6.06
CA LEU A 160 -1.99 6.52 -6.78
C LEU A 160 -0.76 6.30 -5.88
N LEU A 161 -0.85 6.66 -4.58
CA LEU A 161 0.20 6.37 -3.60
C LEU A 161 0.30 4.88 -3.27
N SER A 162 -0.81 4.13 -3.24
CA SER A 162 -0.77 2.66 -3.10
C SER A 162 -0.10 2.02 -4.30
N CYS A 163 -0.41 2.48 -5.51
CA CYS A 163 0.27 2.05 -6.74
C CYS A 163 1.78 2.32 -6.71
N THR A 164 2.17 3.51 -6.24
CA THR A 164 3.59 3.86 -6.04
C THR A 164 4.26 2.97 -4.99
N LEU A 165 3.53 2.61 -3.93
CA LEU A 165 4.03 1.71 -2.90
C LEU A 165 4.23 0.28 -3.47
N GLY A 166 3.26 -0.22 -4.23
CA GLY A 166 3.29 -1.54 -4.86
C GLY A 166 4.47 -1.70 -5.81
N THR A 167 4.73 -0.73 -6.69
CA THR A 167 5.90 -0.76 -7.59
C THR A 167 7.23 -0.80 -6.87
N ARG A 168 7.38 -0.01 -5.80
CA ARG A 168 8.59 -0.05 -4.97
C ARG A 168 8.78 -1.40 -4.28
N LEU A 169 7.71 -1.99 -3.74
CA LEU A 169 7.77 -3.31 -3.12
C LEU A 169 8.14 -4.39 -4.14
N ALA A 170 7.49 -4.38 -5.31
CA ALA A 170 7.76 -5.33 -6.37
C ALA A 170 9.21 -5.23 -6.87
N ALA A 171 9.75 -4.02 -7.02
CA ALA A 171 11.15 -3.81 -7.38
C ALA A 171 12.12 -4.33 -6.31
N SER A 172 11.82 -4.15 -5.02
CA SER A 172 12.61 -4.74 -3.92
C SER A 172 12.58 -6.25 -4.01
N VAL A 173 11.39 -6.85 -4.04
CA VAL A 173 11.19 -8.30 -4.11
C VAL A 173 11.90 -8.92 -5.32
N LYS A 174 11.80 -8.27 -6.48
CA LYS A 174 12.47 -8.69 -7.71
C LYS A 174 13.98 -8.78 -7.53
N ASN A 175 14.59 -7.78 -6.89
CA ASN A 175 16.02 -7.74 -6.62
C ASN A 175 16.42 -8.73 -5.53
N ASP A 176 15.67 -8.76 -4.42
CA ASP A 176 15.94 -9.59 -3.24
C ASP A 176 15.85 -11.10 -3.56
N LEU A 177 14.95 -11.48 -4.48
CA LEU A 177 14.80 -12.86 -4.95
C LEU A 177 15.64 -13.16 -6.21
N ASN A 178 16.40 -12.20 -6.74
CA ASN A 178 17.19 -12.31 -7.97
C ASN A 178 16.37 -12.83 -9.17
N LEU A 179 15.25 -12.16 -9.46
CA LEU A 179 14.30 -12.52 -10.52
C LEU A 179 14.28 -11.48 -11.66
N PRO A 180 15.34 -11.32 -12.46
CA PRO A 180 15.50 -10.19 -13.40
C PRO A 180 14.43 -10.13 -14.50
N ASP A 181 13.89 -11.27 -14.93
CA ASP A 181 12.94 -11.36 -16.05
C ASP A 181 11.52 -11.80 -15.63
N VAL A 182 11.21 -11.72 -14.33
CA VAL A 182 9.89 -12.13 -13.84
C VAL A 182 8.78 -11.23 -14.38
N CYS A 183 7.71 -11.86 -14.87
CA CYS A 183 6.48 -11.15 -15.23
C CYS A 183 5.80 -10.63 -13.96
N ILE A 184 5.46 -9.34 -13.94
CA ILE A 184 4.79 -8.68 -12.83
C ILE A 184 3.45 -8.14 -13.30
N TYR A 185 2.39 -8.45 -12.55
CA TYR A 185 1.04 -7.92 -12.72
C TYR A 185 0.72 -6.97 -11.57
N TYR A 186 0.31 -5.75 -11.89
CA TYR A 186 -0.11 -4.75 -10.92
C TYR A 186 -1.62 -4.58 -10.98
N LEU A 187 -2.29 -4.75 -9.85
CA LEU A 187 -3.73 -4.82 -9.72
C LEU A 187 -4.21 -3.72 -8.78
N THR A 188 -5.16 -2.92 -9.25
CA THR A 188 -5.87 -1.91 -8.44
C THR A 188 -7.34 -1.86 -8.85
N ASP A 189 -8.22 -1.56 -7.91
CA ASP A 189 -9.64 -1.30 -8.16
C ASP A 189 -9.92 0.18 -8.49
N SER A 190 -8.90 1.04 -8.46
CA SER A 190 -9.04 2.44 -8.84
C SER A 190 -8.89 2.63 -10.34
N MET A 191 -10.01 2.83 -11.03
CA MET A 191 -10.02 3.23 -12.44
C MET A 191 -9.35 4.58 -12.68
N THR A 192 -9.41 5.50 -11.71
CA THR A 192 -8.80 6.83 -11.81
C THR A 192 -7.28 6.75 -11.76
N ALA A 193 -6.72 6.03 -10.76
CA ALA A 193 -5.28 5.83 -10.67
C ALA A 193 -4.75 5.04 -11.88
N LEU A 194 -5.50 4.01 -12.31
CA LEU A 194 -5.16 3.23 -13.51
C LEU A 194 -5.13 4.11 -14.77
N ALA A 195 -6.12 4.97 -14.96
CA ALA A 195 -6.16 5.90 -16.09
C ALA A 195 -4.98 6.89 -16.08
N TRP A 196 -4.61 7.43 -14.92
CA TRP A 196 -3.42 8.29 -14.80
C TRP A 196 -2.12 7.55 -15.16
N ILE A 197 -2.00 6.29 -14.75
CA ILE A 197 -0.84 5.45 -15.05
C ILE A 197 -0.78 5.09 -16.54
N GLN A 198 -1.92 4.82 -17.18
CA GLN A 198 -1.99 4.36 -18.57
C GLN A 198 -1.96 5.48 -19.60
N ARG A 199 -2.56 6.64 -19.31
CA ARG A 199 -2.69 7.74 -20.26
C ARG A 199 -1.53 8.72 -20.14
N THR A 200 -0.99 9.18 -21.26
CA THR A 200 0.01 10.26 -21.29
C THR A 200 -0.72 11.59 -21.50
N ARG A 201 -0.83 12.39 -20.44
CA ARG A 201 -1.41 13.74 -20.45
C ARG A 201 -0.59 14.66 -19.54
N ASP A 202 -0.86 15.96 -19.66
CA ASP A 202 -0.26 16.99 -18.80
C ASP A 202 -0.90 16.99 -17.41
N TRP A 203 -0.53 16.00 -16.62
CA TRP A 203 -0.98 15.88 -15.23
C TRP A 203 -0.40 16.99 -14.35
N GLY A 204 -1.15 17.35 -13.31
CA GLY A 204 -0.68 18.18 -12.22
C GLY A 204 0.54 17.57 -11.54
N VAL A 205 1.37 18.41 -10.92
CA VAL A 205 2.71 18.06 -10.43
C VAL A 205 2.72 16.80 -9.54
N PHE A 206 1.72 16.64 -8.67
CA PHE A 206 1.63 15.46 -7.80
C PHE A 206 1.46 14.17 -8.60
N VAL A 207 0.44 14.11 -9.46
CA VAL A 207 0.14 12.94 -10.28
C VAL A 207 1.27 12.68 -11.27
N PHE A 208 1.77 13.72 -11.94
CA PHE A 208 2.90 13.61 -12.87
C PHE A 208 4.12 12.93 -12.21
N ASN A 209 4.54 13.42 -11.04
CA ASN A 209 5.72 12.87 -10.36
C ASN A 209 5.51 11.41 -9.94
N LYS A 210 4.30 11.04 -9.49
CA LYS A 210 3.98 9.66 -9.10
C LYS A 210 3.86 8.71 -10.29
N VAL A 211 3.21 9.13 -11.36
CA VAL A 211 3.12 8.37 -12.60
C VAL A 211 4.50 8.18 -13.23
N LYS A 212 5.34 9.22 -13.25
CA LYS A 212 6.73 9.11 -13.73
C LYS A 212 7.50 8.05 -12.95
N GLU A 213 7.39 8.07 -11.61
CA GLU A 213 8.03 7.09 -10.75
C GLU A 213 7.52 5.66 -11.03
N ILE A 214 6.20 5.47 -11.10
CA ILE A 214 5.57 4.18 -11.40
C ILE A 214 6.06 3.64 -12.76
N ARG A 215 6.08 4.48 -13.80
CA ARG A 215 6.50 4.08 -15.15
C ARG A 215 8.01 3.81 -15.26
N ASN A 216 8.82 4.37 -14.37
CA ASN A 216 10.25 4.04 -14.29
C ASN A 216 10.50 2.66 -13.68
N LEU A 217 9.59 2.16 -12.83
CA LEU A 217 9.72 0.89 -12.11
C LEU A 217 8.83 -0.23 -12.67
N SER A 218 7.90 0.09 -13.57
CA SER A 218 6.93 -0.86 -14.13
C SER A 218 6.52 -0.49 -15.55
N ASN A 219 6.12 -1.50 -16.32
CA ASN A 219 5.55 -1.31 -17.64
C ASN A 219 4.06 -0.94 -17.54
N VAL A 220 3.61 0.01 -18.35
CA VAL A 220 2.20 0.43 -18.38
C VAL A 220 1.25 -0.72 -18.70
N SER A 221 1.65 -1.63 -19.58
CA SER A 221 0.88 -2.81 -19.99
C SER A 221 0.72 -3.86 -18.88
N SER A 222 1.49 -3.77 -17.80
CA SER A 222 1.41 -4.67 -16.64
C SER A 222 0.33 -4.26 -15.63
N TRP A 223 -0.33 -3.12 -15.83
CA TRP A 223 -1.36 -2.60 -14.92
C TRP A 223 -2.76 -3.00 -15.39
N GLU A 224 -3.47 -3.71 -14.51
CA GLU A 224 -4.84 -4.16 -14.76
C GLU A 224 -5.77 -3.76 -13.62
N HIS A 225 -7.07 -3.67 -13.94
CA HIS A 225 -8.11 -3.45 -12.94
C HIS A 225 -8.53 -4.78 -12.28
N VAL A 226 -8.74 -4.76 -10.96
CA VAL A 226 -9.35 -5.84 -10.19
C VAL A 226 -10.59 -5.30 -9.47
N PRO A 227 -11.74 -6.02 -9.43
CA PRO A 227 -12.89 -5.62 -8.62
C PRO A 227 -12.52 -5.43 -7.14
N SER A 228 -13.11 -4.44 -6.48
CA SER A 228 -12.84 -4.14 -5.07
C SER A 228 -13.04 -5.35 -4.15
N GLU A 229 -14.05 -6.18 -4.39
CA GLU A 229 -14.33 -7.38 -3.58
C GLU A 229 -13.27 -8.49 -3.76
N LYS A 230 -12.48 -8.40 -4.83
CA LYS A 230 -11.39 -9.32 -5.17
C LYS A 230 -10.02 -8.71 -4.91
N ASN A 231 -9.94 -7.45 -4.46
CA ASN A 231 -8.69 -6.77 -4.17
C ASN A 231 -8.14 -7.19 -2.80
N PHE A 232 -7.09 -8.01 -2.80
CA PHE A 232 -6.49 -8.52 -1.56
C PHE A 232 -5.77 -7.46 -0.72
N ALA A 233 -5.50 -6.27 -1.28
CA ALA A 233 -4.94 -5.16 -0.53
C ALA A 233 -6.00 -4.37 0.29
N ASP A 234 -7.29 -4.60 0.10
CA ASP A 234 -8.37 -3.90 0.83
C ASP A 234 -8.28 -4.10 2.34
N ILE A 235 -8.14 -5.35 2.79
CA ILE A 235 -7.98 -5.65 4.22
C ILE A 235 -6.71 -5.01 4.81
N LEU A 236 -5.69 -4.81 3.98
CA LEU A 236 -4.42 -4.23 4.39
C LEU A 236 -4.51 -2.70 4.52
N SER A 237 -5.32 -2.03 3.70
CA SER A 237 -5.54 -0.58 3.76
C SER A 237 -6.58 -0.19 4.82
N ARG A 238 -7.57 -1.05 5.09
CA ARG A 238 -8.61 -0.83 6.11
C ARG A 238 -8.19 -1.30 7.50
N GLY A 239 -7.43 -2.38 7.54
CA GLY A 239 -7.10 -3.14 8.75
C GLY A 239 -8.21 -4.10 9.17
N CYS A 240 -7.87 -5.08 10.02
CA CYS A 240 -8.78 -6.10 10.49
C CYS A 240 -8.48 -6.57 11.92
N SER A 241 -9.30 -7.47 12.46
CA SER A 241 -8.97 -8.21 13.69
C SER A 241 -8.04 -9.39 13.39
N ALA A 242 -7.34 -9.88 14.41
CA ALA A 242 -6.50 -11.06 14.26
C ALA A 242 -7.32 -12.32 13.94
N GLN A 243 -8.53 -12.45 14.49
CA GLN A 243 -9.42 -13.55 14.13
C GLN A 243 -9.81 -13.51 12.65
N GLN A 244 -10.16 -12.34 12.13
CA GLN A 244 -10.52 -12.18 10.71
C GLN A 244 -9.31 -12.50 9.82
N LEU A 245 -8.11 -12.05 10.19
CA LEU A 245 -6.89 -12.33 9.45
C LEU A 245 -6.61 -13.84 9.34
N ILE A 246 -6.77 -14.57 10.45
CA ILE A 246 -6.59 -16.03 10.49
C ILE A 246 -7.68 -16.75 9.71
N TYR A 247 -8.94 -16.36 9.90
CA TYR A 247 -10.07 -16.96 9.19
C TYR A 247 -9.90 -16.90 7.67
N LEU A 248 -9.46 -15.75 7.17
CA LEU A 248 -9.21 -15.54 5.74
C LEU A 248 -7.93 -16.19 5.24
N ARG A 249 -7.03 -16.62 6.16
CA ARG A 249 -5.68 -17.09 5.83
C ARG A 249 -4.99 -16.16 4.82
N TRP A 250 -5.06 -14.85 5.08
CA TRP A 250 -4.77 -13.81 4.08
C TRP A 250 -3.39 -13.92 3.41
N TRP A 251 -2.40 -14.48 4.10
CA TRP A 251 -1.05 -14.71 3.56
C TRP A 251 -0.98 -15.86 2.52
N GLU A 252 -2.02 -16.69 2.42
CA GLU A 252 -2.16 -17.74 1.41
C GLU A 252 -2.68 -17.18 0.07
N GLY A 253 -3.09 -15.91 0.01
CA GLY A 253 -3.51 -15.28 -1.25
C GLY A 253 -4.93 -15.64 -1.70
N PRO A 254 -5.39 -15.03 -2.81
CA PRO A 254 -6.71 -15.28 -3.36
C PRO A 254 -6.79 -16.62 -4.09
N SER A 255 -7.85 -17.40 -3.83
CA SER A 255 -8.04 -18.72 -4.46
C SER A 255 -7.95 -18.74 -5.99
N TRP A 256 -8.38 -17.67 -6.66
CA TRP A 256 -8.35 -17.57 -8.13
C TRP A 256 -6.93 -17.42 -8.70
N LEU A 257 -5.94 -17.05 -7.89
CA LEU A 257 -4.54 -16.95 -8.30
C LEU A 257 -3.85 -18.32 -8.29
N SER A 258 -4.35 -19.26 -7.49
CA SER A 258 -4.01 -20.69 -7.53
C SER A 258 -4.58 -21.45 -8.75
N GLU A 259 -5.48 -20.86 -9.53
CA GLU A 259 -6.06 -21.52 -10.71
C GLU A 259 -5.09 -21.54 -11.90
N ASN A 260 -5.22 -22.56 -12.78
CA ASN A 260 -4.47 -22.66 -14.03
C ASN A 260 -5.41 -22.96 -15.22
N PRO A 261 -5.56 -22.04 -16.20
CA PRO A 261 -4.97 -20.70 -16.26
C PRO A 261 -5.54 -19.75 -15.19
N VAL A 262 -4.81 -18.69 -14.85
CA VAL A 262 -5.27 -17.68 -13.87
C VAL A 262 -6.57 -17.06 -14.36
N GLN A 263 -7.65 -17.24 -13.62
CA GLN A 263 -8.94 -16.60 -13.88
C GLN A 263 -8.99 -15.23 -13.19
N CYS A 264 -8.16 -14.29 -13.67
CA CYS A 264 -8.15 -12.95 -13.12
C CYS A 264 -9.55 -12.33 -13.26
N PRO A 265 -10.18 -11.88 -12.16
CA PRO A 265 -11.48 -11.25 -12.24
C PRO A 265 -11.29 -9.89 -12.91
N ARG A 266 -11.48 -9.83 -14.22
CA ARG A 266 -11.43 -8.58 -14.98
C ARG A 266 -12.83 -7.98 -15.00
N SER A 267 -12.92 -6.72 -14.61
CA SER A 267 -14.14 -5.93 -14.81
C SER A 267 -13.85 -4.81 -15.79
N LYS A 268 -14.71 -4.68 -16.81
CA LYS A 268 -14.72 -3.52 -17.70
C LYS A 268 -15.51 -2.40 -17.01
N GLN A 269 -14.89 -1.76 -16.01
CA GLN A 269 -15.45 -0.52 -15.46
C GLN A 269 -15.11 0.64 -16.38
N VAL A 270 -16.05 1.57 -16.53
CA VAL A 270 -15.82 2.82 -17.26
C VAL A 270 -15.13 3.79 -16.31
N PRO A 271 -13.97 4.38 -16.68
CA PRO A 271 -13.30 5.37 -15.84
C PRO A 271 -14.18 6.63 -15.65
N ASP A 272 -14.17 7.18 -14.44
CA ASP A 272 -14.76 8.49 -14.17
C ASP A 272 -13.87 9.61 -14.76
N GLU A 273 -14.25 10.09 -15.94
CA GLU A 273 -13.52 11.14 -16.65
C GLU A 273 -13.48 12.46 -15.87
N GLU A 274 -14.50 12.78 -15.07
CA GLU A 274 -14.49 14.01 -14.27
C GLU A 274 -13.40 13.91 -13.21
N ALA A 275 -13.38 12.81 -12.45
CA ALA A 275 -12.36 12.55 -11.44
C ALA A 275 -10.94 12.54 -12.02
N ILE A 276 -10.76 11.96 -13.22
CA ILE A 276 -9.46 11.92 -13.92
C ILE A 276 -9.02 13.34 -14.30
N ASN A 277 -9.93 14.13 -14.86
CA ASN A 277 -9.62 15.45 -15.43
C ASN A 277 -9.41 16.54 -14.35
N LEU A 278 -9.82 16.31 -13.10
CA LEU A 278 -9.51 17.20 -11.97
C LEU A 278 -8.00 17.44 -11.78
N GLU A 279 -7.17 16.48 -12.17
CA GLU A 279 -5.71 16.55 -12.07
C GLU A 279 -5.04 16.96 -13.38
N LEU A 280 -5.78 17.43 -14.40
CA LEU A 280 -5.15 18.07 -15.55
C LEU A 280 -4.53 19.41 -15.15
N ARG A 281 -3.35 19.69 -15.68
CA ARG A 281 -2.69 20.97 -15.49
C ARG A 281 -3.55 22.06 -16.14
N LYS A 282 -4.15 22.91 -15.33
CA LYS A 282 -4.90 24.07 -15.81
C LYS A 282 -3.93 25.00 -16.56
N SER A 283 -4.14 25.19 -17.85
CA SER A 283 -3.48 26.25 -18.59
C SER A 283 -4.07 27.59 -18.14
N VAL A 284 -3.24 28.46 -17.56
CA VAL A 284 -3.63 29.84 -17.33
C VAL A 284 -3.46 30.56 -18.65
N LEU A 285 -4.57 30.86 -19.33
CA LEU A 285 -4.56 31.79 -20.46
C LEU A 285 -4.26 33.18 -19.90
N VAL A 286 -3.01 33.60 -19.98
CA VAL A 286 -2.62 34.98 -19.68
C VAL A 286 -2.99 35.82 -20.91
N ASN A 287 -4.19 36.41 -20.89
CA ASN A 287 -4.54 37.44 -21.85
C ASN A 287 -3.67 38.68 -21.58
N THR A 288 -2.58 38.81 -22.34
CA THR A 288 -1.84 40.06 -22.41
C THR A 288 -2.65 41.05 -23.23
N ALA A 289 -3.44 41.89 -22.57
CA ALA A 289 -3.96 43.08 -23.20
C ALA A 289 -2.78 43.99 -23.52
N LYS A 290 -2.30 43.96 -24.77
CA LYS A 290 -1.43 45.01 -25.29
C LYS A 290 -2.26 46.29 -25.27
N ARG A 291 -2.12 47.07 -24.21
CA ARG A 291 -2.51 48.48 -24.24
C ARG A 291 -1.56 49.11 -25.26
N ILE A 292 -2.07 49.38 -26.46
CA ILE A 292 -1.40 50.30 -27.37
C ILE A 292 -1.57 51.65 -26.69
N GLU A 293 -0.66 51.99 -25.77
CA GLU A 293 -0.48 53.37 -25.39
C GLU A 293 0.05 54.06 -26.64
N GLU A 294 -0.81 54.84 -27.29
CA GLU A 294 -0.39 55.80 -28.31
C GLU A 294 0.67 56.70 -27.68
N PHE A 295 1.92 56.39 -27.95
CA PHE A 295 3.10 57.10 -27.48
C PHE A 295 3.23 58.40 -28.30
N ASN A 296 2.34 59.37 -28.10
CA ASN A 296 2.25 60.55 -28.96
C ASN A 296 2.05 61.85 -28.19
N TRP A 297 2.87 62.09 -27.16
CA TRP A 297 2.94 63.43 -26.56
C TRP A 297 4.33 64.07 -26.62
N HIS A 298 5.41 63.28 -26.65
CA HIS A 298 6.77 63.79 -26.67
C HIS A 298 7.37 64.04 -28.07
N CYS A 299 6.81 63.44 -29.11
CA CYS A 299 7.34 63.58 -30.48
C CYS A 299 7.01 64.92 -31.17
N LYS A 300 6.35 65.87 -30.49
CA LYS A 300 6.00 67.19 -31.06
C LYS A 300 6.96 68.33 -30.67
N TYR A 301 7.93 68.12 -29.79
CA TYR A 301 8.71 69.24 -29.21
C TYR A 301 10.23 69.20 -29.38
N PHE A 302 10.80 68.25 -30.12
CA PHE A 302 12.23 68.24 -30.46
C PHE A 302 12.41 67.77 -31.92
N SER A 303 12.41 68.72 -32.86
CA SER A 303 13.59 69.20 -33.64
C SER A 303 13.99 68.26 -34.79
N SER A 304 13.99 68.67 -36.06
CA SER A 304 14.51 69.92 -36.64
C SER A 304 13.77 70.31 -37.93
#